data_AF-A0AAV1GGD8-F1
#
_entry.id   AF-A0AAV1GGD8-F1
#
_cell.length_a   1.000
_cell.length_b   1.000
_cell.length_c   1.000
_cell.angle_alpha   90.00
_cell.angle_beta   90.00
_cell.angle_gamma   90.00
#
_symmetry.space_group_name_H-M   'P 1'
#
loop_
_entity.id
_entity.type
_entity.pdbx_description
1 polymer ?
#
loop_
_entity_poly.entity_id
_entity_poly.type
_entity_poly.pdbx_seq_one_letter_code
_entity_poly.pdbx_strand_id
1 'polypeptide(L)'
;MKVAQQIQAFYPGYKLVSASAMIIRANHTSLDGLQAENITFTFNPTVETGGCRAGGQSVSLGFTSLLDNGLNYCNLYNLLSVSGLTSSLGFMEITNEWACLGYGQNTCKASPALIFK
;
A
#
# COMPACT_ATOMS: atom_id res chain seq x y z
N MET A 1 9.49 11.09 1.86
CA MET A 1 9.04 9.73 2.27
C MET A 1 9.02 8.83 1.05
N LYS A 2 9.70 7.67 1.08
CA LYS A 2 9.87 6.78 -0.07
C LYS A 2 8.53 6.31 -0.67
N VAL A 3 7.54 5.98 0.17
CA VAL A 3 6.19 5.56 -0.28
C VAL A 3 5.48 6.64 -1.10
N ALA A 4 5.53 7.91 -0.66
CA ALA A 4 4.93 9.03 -1.41
C ALA A 4 5.59 9.26 -2.78
N GLN A 5 6.90 8.99 -2.89
CA GLN A 5 7.62 9.05 -4.17
C GLN A 5 7.17 7.93 -5.11
N GLN A 6 7.00 6.70 -4.59
CA GLN A 6 6.50 5.58 -5.37
C GLN A 6 5.08 5.84 -5.87
N ILE A 7 4.17 6.31 -5.02
CA ILE A 7 2.80 6.66 -5.43
C ILE A 7 2.78 7.61 -6.64
N GLN A 8 3.68 8.60 -6.67
CA GLN A 8 3.79 9.53 -7.80
C GLN A 8 4.40 8.87 -9.05
N ALA A 9 5.30 7.92 -8.87
CA ALA A 9 5.93 7.18 -9.97
C ALA A 9 4.99 6.17 -10.65
N PHE A 10 3.97 5.66 -9.95
CA PHE A 10 2.99 4.70 -10.48
C PHE A 10 1.74 5.34 -11.11
N TYR A 11 1.82 6.60 -11.55
CA TYR A 11 0.74 7.24 -12.31
C TYR A 11 0.51 6.53 -13.67
N PRO A 12 -0.74 6.34 -14.14
CA PRO A 12 -2.00 6.80 -13.54
C PRO A 12 -2.62 5.82 -12.52
N GLY A 13 -2.04 4.65 -12.31
CA GLY A 13 -2.60 3.62 -11.42
C GLY A 13 -2.72 4.09 -9.97
N TYR A 14 -1.75 4.85 -9.48
CA TYR A 14 -1.81 5.52 -8.18
C TYR A 14 -1.75 7.03 -8.35
N LYS A 15 -2.55 7.75 -7.56
CA LYS A 15 -2.59 9.21 -7.54
C LYS A 15 -2.44 9.70 -6.11
N LEU A 16 -1.38 10.45 -5.84
CA LEU A 16 -1.18 11.09 -4.54
C LEU A 16 -2.25 12.17 -4.31
N VAL A 17 -2.93 12.09 -3.17
CA VAL A 17 -3.90 13.11 -2.72
C VAL A 17 -3.23 14.09 -1.77
N SER A 18 -2.51 13.57 -0.77
CA SER A 18 -1.75 14.40 0.19
C SER A 18 -0.64 13.60 0.83
N ALA A 19 0.46 14.25 1.21
CA ALA A 19 1.53 13.65 1.99
C ALA A 19 2.02 14.60 3.09
N SER A 20 2.13 14.08 4.31
CA SER A 20 2.77 14.71 5.46
C SER A 20 3.60 13.69 6.22
N ALA A 21 4.37 14.12 7.23
CA ALA A 21 5.20 13.23 8.03
C ALA A 21 4.41 12.12 8.75
N MET A 22 3.13 12.34 9.04
CA MET A 22 2.29 11.42 9.80
C MET A 22 1.26 10.69 8.93
N ILE A 23 0.89 11.22 7.77
CA ILE A 23 -0.15 10.63 6.93
C ILE A 23 0.13 10.80 5.44
N ILE A 24 -0.09 9.75 4.67
CA ILE A 24 -0.15 9.79 3.21
C ILE A 24 -1.53 9.31 2.79
N ARG A 25 -2.17 10.04 1.87
CA ARG A 25 -3.43 9.65 1.22
C ARG A 25 -3.22 9.59 -0.28
N ALA A 26 -3.75 8.55 -0.90
CA ALA A 26 -3.70 8.32 -2.33
C ALA A 26 -4.97 7.62 -2.80
N ASN A 27 -5.22 7.69 -4.11
CA ASN A 27 -6.23 6.88 -4.76
C ASN A 27 -5.52 5.87 -5.67
N HIS A 28 -6.03 4.65 -5.71
CA HIS A 28 -5.67 3.67 -6.72
C HIS A 28 -6.83 3.50 -7.69
N THR A 29 -6.52 3.33 -8.96
CA THR A 29 -7.48 2.98 -9.99
C THR A 29 -6.83 1.95 -10.89
N SER A 30 -7.47 0.79 -11.06
CA SER A 30 -6.98 -0.23 -11.97
C SER A 30 -6.90 0.32 -13.40
N LEU A 31 -6.00 -0.26 -14.21
CA LEU A 31 -5.79 0.21 -15.59
C LEU A 31 -7.04 0.09 -16.48
N ASP A 32 -7.94 -0.84 -16.15
CA ASP A 32 -9.24 -1.00 -16.81
C ASP A 32 -10.32 -0.03 -16.28
N GLY A 33 -10.01 0.75 -15.24
CA GLY A 33 -10.92 1.72 -14.60
C GLY A 33 -12.05 1.09 -13.79
N LEU A 34 -12.07 -0.23 -13.63
CA LEU A 34 -13.17 -0.94 -12.97
C LEU A 34 -13.06 -0.97 -11.45
N GLN A 35 -11.85 -0.86 -10.92
CA GLN A 35 -11.55 -0.94 -9.50
C GLN A 35 -10.91 0.37 -9.05
N ALA A 36 -11.40 0.90 -7.93
CA ALA A 36 -10.90 2.13 -7.37
C ALA A 36 -10.91 2.05 -5.85
N GLU A 37 -9.78 2.42 -5.24
CA GLU A 37 -9.58 2.33 -3.80
C GLU A 37 -9.01 3.64 -3.23
N ASN A 38 -9.42 3.97 -2.02
CA ASN A 38 -8.75 4.96 -1.19
C ASN A 38 -7.64 4.27 -0.39
N ILE A 39 -6.43 4.81 -0.47
CA ILE A 39 -5.26 4.31 0.24
C ILE A 39 -4.81 5.34 1.26
N THR A 40 -4.59 4.88 2.49
CA THR A 40 -4.04 5.70 3.57
C THR A 40 -2.88 4.97 4.23
N PHE A 41 -1.76 5.66 4.40
CA PHE A 41 -0.68 5.25 5.30
C PHE A 41 -0.58 6.21 6.47
N THR A 42 -0.48 5.69 7.69
CA THR A 42 -0.25 6.47 8.92
C THR A 42 1.09 6.10 9.52
N PHE A 43 1.84 7.09 9.98
CA PHE A 43 3.17 6.93 10.56
C PHE A 43 3.16 7.42 11.99
N ASN A 44 3.43 6.52 12.93
CA ASN A 44 3.49 6.82 14.35
C ASN A 44 4.91 6.55 14.87
N PRO A 45 5.60 7.56 15.43
CA PRO A 45 6.91 7.34 16.02
C PRO A 45 6.80 6.40 17.22
N THR A 46 7.74 5.45 17.34
CA THR A 46 7.81 4.54 18.48
C THR A 46 8.95 4.95 19.38
N VAL A 47 8.60 5.54 20.53
CA VAL A 47 9.55 6.16 21.47
C VAL A 47 10.57 5.16 22.01
N GLU A 48 10.18 3.90 22.19
CA GLU A 48 11.03 2.85 22.77
C GLU A 48 12.08 2.28 21.81
N THR A 49 11.81 2.25 20.50
CA THR A 49 12.69 1.61 19.51
C THR A 49 13.42 2.61 18.62
N GLY A 50 13.14 3.92 18.75
CA GLY A 50 13.62 4.95 17.81
C GLY A 50 13.10 4.75 16.38
N GLY A 51 12.09 3.89 16.20
CA GLY A 51 11.52 3.51 14.92
C GLY A 51 10.23 4.25 14.57
N CYS A 52 9.59 3.82 13.49
CA CYS A 52 8.30 4.31 13.06
C CYS A 52 7.36 3.14 12.78
N ARG A 53 6.24 3.07 13.49
CA ARG A 53 5.14 2.15 13.17
C ARG A 53 4.34 2.74 12.01
N ALA A 54 4.30 2.02 10.90
CA ALA A 54 3.41 2.34 9.78
C ALA A 54 2.12 1.51 9.89
N GLY A 55 0.97 2.15 9.68
CA GLY A 55 -0.31 1.50 9.42
C GLY A 55 -0.72 1.76 7.97
N GLY A 56 -1.28 0.76 7.30
CA GLY A 56 -1.76 0.87 5.92
C GLY A 56 -3.22 0.44 5.82
N GLN A 57 -4.01 1.18 5.04
CA GLN A 57 -5.40 0.88 4.75
C GLN A 57 -5.68 1.11 3.27
N SER A 58 -6.31 0.13 2.61
CA SER A 58 -6.87 0.25 1.26
C SER A 58 -8.36 -0.09 1.34
N VAL A 59 -9.22 0.80 0.85
CA VAL A 59 -10.68 0.65 0.90
C VAL A 59 -11.26 0.88 -0.49
N SER A 60 -11.89 -0.14 -1.05
CA SER A 60 -12.62 -0.05 -2.30
C SER A 60 -13.78 0.96 -2.22
N LEU A 61 -13.91 1.80 -3.25
CA LEU A 61 -14.97 2.82 -3.37
C LEU A 61 -16.33 2.23 -3.75
N GLY A 62 -16.36 0.96 -4.16
CA GLY A 62 -17.56 0.20 -4.45
C GLY A 62 -17.39 -1.27 -4.05
N PHE A 63 -18.48 -2.02 -4.09
CA PHE A 63 -18.45 -3.45 -3.82
C PHE A 63 -17.95 -4.20 -5.05
N THR A 64 -16.70 -4.65 -5.04
CA THR A 64 -16.05 -5.35 -6.17
C THR A 64 -16.28 -6.87 -6.10
N SER A 65 -16.13 -7.47 -4.92
CA SER A 65 -16.43 -8.88 -4.60
C SER A 65 -16.05 -9.15 -3.13
N LEU A 66 -16.68 -10.13 -2.47
CA LEU A 66 -16.23 -10.65 -1.16
C LEU A 66 -14.87 -11.38 -1.23
N LEU A 67 -14.53 -11.90 -2.42
CA LEU A 67 -13.27 -12.57 -2.72
C LEU A 67 -12.68 -11.90 -3.97
N ASP A 68 -11.88 -10.86 -3.74
CA ASP A 68 -11.19 -10.08 -4.78
C ASP A 68 -9.69 -10.47 -4.89
N ASN A 69 -9.34 -11.66 -4.40
CA ASN A 69 -7.97 -12.17 -4.31
C ASN A 69 -7.03 -11.25 -3.51
N GLY A 70 -7.55 -10.63 -2.46
CA GLY A 70 -6.77 -9.78 -1.55
C GLY A 70 -6.34 -8.48 -2.21
N LEU A 71 -7.17 -7.92 -3.10
CA LEU A 71 -6.86 -6.70 -3.87
C LEU A 71 -6.35 -5.57 -2.97
N ASN A 72 -7.05 -5.32 -1.87
CA ASN A 72 -6.72 -4.27 -0.91
C ASN A 72 -5.38 -4.50 -0.23
N TYR A 73 -5.06 -5.76 0.13
CA TYR A 73 -3.75 -6.12 0.63
C TYR A 73 -2.67 -5.88 -0.43
N CYS A 74 -2.89 -6.33 -1.67
CA CYS A 74 -1.93 -6.19 -2.76
C CYS A 74 -1.64 -4.74 -3.12
N ASN A 75 -2.65 -3.86 -3.08
CA ASN A 75 -2.47 -2.43 -3.30
C ASN A 75 -1.48 -1.82 -2.28
N LEU A 76 -1.58 -2.22 -1.01
CA LEU A 76 -0.66 -1.78 0.03
C LEU A 76 0.73 -2.42 -0.14
N TYR A 77 0.78 -3.74 -0.27
CA TYR A 77 2.03 -4.50 -0.34
C TYR A 77 2.88 -4.08 -1.54
N ASN A 78 2.27 -3.85 -2.70
CA ASN A 78 2.99 -3.41 -3.89
C ASN A 78 3.70 -2.07 -3.66
N LEU A 79 3.03 -1.08 -3.07
CA LEU A 79 3.64 0.22 -2.75
C LEU A 79 4.77 0.11 -1.72
N LEU A 80 4.63 -0.77 -0.72
CA LEU A 80 5.67 -1.00 0.28
C LEU A 80 6.88 -1.72 -0.32
N SER A 81 6.64 -2.75 -1.13
CA SER A 81 7.67 -3.58 -1.75
C SER A 81 8.55 -2.76 -2.69
N VAL A 82 7.95 -2.01 -3.62
CA VAL A 82 8.68 -1.16 -4.57
C VAL A 82 9.37 0.03 -3.90
N SER A 83 8.93 0.46 -2.70
CA SER A 83 9.64 1.47 -1.91
C SER A 83 10.92 0.95 -1.25
N GLY A 84 11.14 -0.37 -1.31
CA GLY A 84 12.23 -1.07 -0.64
C GLY A 84 12.06 -1.17 0.88
N LEU A 85 10.89 -0.81 1.42
CA LEU A 85 10.63 -0.87 2.86
C LEU A 85 10.56 -2.33 3.34
N THR A 86 9.95 -3.22 2.57
CA THR A 86 9.83 -4.64 2.91
C THR A 86 11.18 -5.35 3.01
N SER A 87 12.19 -4.85 2.29
CA SER A 87 13.56 -5.37 2.30
C SER A 87 14.47 -4.65 3.30
N SER A 88 13.97 -3.67 4.04
CA SER A 88 14.78 -2.91 4.99
C SER A 88 15.05 -3.69 6.27
N LEU A 89 16.25 -3.54 6.83
CA LEU A 89 16.61 -4.19 8.09
C LEU A 89 15.67 -3.72 9.22
N GLY A 90 15.05 -4.67 9.91
CA GLY A 90 14.08 -4.39 10.97
C GLY A 90 12.65 -4.16 10.49
N PHE A 91 12.37 -4.29 9.19
CA PHE A 91 10.99 -4.37 8.72
C PHE A 91 10.32 -5.63 9.26
N MET A 92 9.13 -5.44 9.82
CA MET A 92 8.27 -6.53 10.28
C MET A 92 6.85 -6.20 9.87
N GLU A 93 6.24 -7.05 9.06
CA GLU A 93 4.83 -6.96 8.75
C GLU A 93 4.02 -7.66 9.84
N ILE A 94 3.03 -6.97 10.38
CA ILE A 94 2.08 -7.51 11.36
C ILE A 94 0.69 -7.42 10.72
N THR A 95 0.26 -8.51 10.11
CA THR A 95 -1.04 -8.62 9.43
C THR A 95 -1.61 -10.04 9.55
N ASN A 96 -2.90 -10.18 9.30
CA ASN A 96 -3.62 -11.45 9.22
C ASN A 96 -4.97 -11.21 8.51
N GLU A 97 -5.77 -12.26 8.33
CA GLU A 97 -7.08 -12.17 7.67
C GLU A 97 -8.09 -11.26 8.38
N TRP A 98 -7.92 -11.02 9.69
CA TRP A 98 -8.77 -10.09 10.43
C TRP A 98 -8.34 -8.63 10.24
N ALA A 99 -7.03 -8.39 10.11
CA ALA A 99 -6.47 -7.07 9.89
C ALA A 99 -6.62 -6.61 8.43
N CYS A 100 -6.47 -7.54 7.49
CA CYS A 100 -6.64 -7.30 6.06
C CYS A 100 -7.30 -8.52 5.42
N LEU A 101 -8.58 -8.40 5.10
CA LEU A 101 -9.34 -9.47 4.45
C LEU A 101 -8.71 -9.85 3.11
N GLY A 102 -8.56 -11.15 2.88
CA GLY A 102 -7.94 -11.69 1.67
C GLY A 102 -6.42 -11.80 1.75
N TYR A 103 -5.81 -11.58 2.92
CA TYR A 103 -4.36 -11.70 3.12
C TYR A 103 -3.85 -13.12 2.84
N GLY A 104 -4.51 -14.16 3.32
CA GLY A 104 -4.10 -15.56 3.15
C GLY A 104 -4.44 -16.15 1.78
N GLN A 105 -5.28 -15.46 1.00
CA GLN A 105 -5.68 -15.85 -0.36
C GLN A 105 -5.15 -14.88 -1.44
N ASN A 106 -4.23 -13.99 -1.06
CA ASN A 106 -3.74 -12.98 -1.97
C ASN A 106 -2.94 -13.64 -3.13
N THR A 107 -3.09 -13.08 -4.33
CA THR A 107 -2.27 -13.45 -5.49
C THR A 107 -1.57 -12.22 -6.03
N CYS A 108 -0.96 -11.44 -5.14
CA CYS A 108 -0.34 -10.17 -5.50
C CYS A 108 0.66 -10.37 -6.63
N LYS A 109 0.33 -9.82 -7.80
CA LYS A 109 1.27 -9.75 -8.91
C LYS A 109 2.33 -8.75 -8.48
N ALA A 110 3.59 -9.16 -8.50
CA ALA A 110 4.70 -8.22 -8.37
C ALA A 110 4.49 -7.13 -9.42
N SER A 111 4.27 -5.89 -9.00
CA SER A 111 4.35 -4.78 -9.94
C SER A 111 5.72 -4.85 -10.58
N PRO A 112 5.83 -4.91 -11.92
CA PRO A 112 7.14 -4.89 -12.55
C PRO A 112 7.84 -3.64 -12.02
N ALA A 113 8.97 -3.86 -11.35
CA ALA A 113 9.82 -2.77 -10.91
C ALA A 113 10.15 -1.98 -12.17
N LEU A 114 9.56 -0.80 -12.33
CA LEU A 114 10.00 0.14 -13.34
C LEU A 114 11.37 0.62 -12.87
N ILE A 115 12.41 -0.08 -13.33
CA ILE A 115 13.79 0.35 -13.24
C ILE A 115 13.88 1.61 -14.08
N PHE A 116 13.70 2.78 -13.46
CA PHE A 116 14.17 4.01 -14.06
C PHE A 116 15.69 4.01 -13.95
N LYS A 117 16.36 3.99 -15.11
CA LYS A 117 17.78 4.38 -15.21
C LYS A 117 17.95 5.85 -14.87
#